data_AF-A0A131XES0-F1
#
_entry.id   AF-A0A131XES0-F1
#
_cell.length_a   1.000
_cell.length_b   1.000
_cell.length_c   1.000
_cell.angle_alpha   90.00
_cell.angle_beta   90.00
_cell.angle_gamma   90.00
#
_symmetry.space_group_name_H-M   'P 1'
#
loop_
_entity.id
_entity.type
_entity.pdbx_description
1 polymer ?
#
loop_
_entity_poly.entity_id
_entity_poly.type
_entity_poly.pdbx_seq_one_letter_code
_entity_poly.pdbx_strand_id
1 'polypeptide(L)'
;MCYNVLCDKYATRQLYGYCPAWALNWEYRRKGIMDEIRHYSADIISLQEVETEQFHEFFLPELKRDGYDGIFSPKSRAKTMSESDRKHVDGCAIFFRTSKFALIKEHLVEFNQLAMANADGSDDMLNRVMTKDNIGLAALLQFREGILENANPEHKSLLPQQPPLLVCTAHIHWDPEYCDVKLIQTMMLMRELRTIVDDAVQLLKAGSLGGLHRRTVLDTSSIPLLLCGDMNSLPDSGVIEFLKTGHVSADHPDFKELGYKDCLRKMCLESDSLIGGSYTHPFEMKEAYGDGIMPYTNFTFDFKGVIDYIFFTRQHMSVLGVLGPLDPNWLQENKVLGCPHPHVPSDHLPLLAQLEMALVTNGLVQRR
;
A
#
# COMPACT_ATOMS: atom_id res chain seq x y z
N MET A 1 -2.56 0.44 9.66
CA MET A 1 -2.90 -0.98 9.43
C MET A 1 -2.81 -1.26 7.95
N CYS A 2 -2.24 -2.40 7.56
CA CYS A 2 -2.27 -2.93 6.20
C CYS A 2 -2.85 -4.35 6.26
N TYR A 3 -3.89 -4.64 5.48
CA TYR A 3 -4.58 -5.92 5.60
C TYR A 3 -5.31 -6.33 4.32
N ASN A 4 -4.90 -7.45 3.72
CA ASN A 4 -5.68 -8.14 2.69
C ASN A 4 -6.80 -8.93 3.38
N VAL A 5 -8.06 -8.61 3.06
CA VAL A 5 -9.24 -9.14 3.77
C VAL A 5 -9.79 -10.44 3.16
N LEU A 6 -9.18 -10.94 2.08
CA LEU A 6 -9.65 -12.07 1.28
C LEU A 6 -11.09 -11.87 0.79
N CYS A 7 -11.27 -11.46 -0.47
CA CYS A 7 -12.61 -11.24 -1.03
C CYS A 7 -13.43 -12.54 -1.10
N ASP A 8 -14.75 -12.43 -1.10
CA ASP A 8 -15.64 -13.61 -1.11
C ASP A 8 -15.43 -14.44 -2.38
N LYS A 9 -15.17 -13.75 -3.51
CA LYS A 9 -14.85 -14.40 -4.79
C LYS A 9 -13.69 -15.39 -4.71
N TYR A 10 -12.67 -15.13 -3.90
CA TYR A 10 -11.49 -16.01 -3.79
C TYR A 10 -11.58 -16.99 -2.60
N ALA A 11 -12.46 -16.76 -1.63
CA ALA A 11 -12.69 -17.61 -0.46
C ALA A 11 -13.40 -18.94 -0.76
N THR A 12 -12.85 -19.73 -1.69
CA THR A 12 -13.47 -20.98 -2.18
C THR A 12 -12.97 -22.20 -1.43
N ARG A 13 -13.77 -23.27 -1.41
CA ARG A 13 -13.38 -24.59 -0.88
C ARG A 13 -12.28 -25.28 -1.70
N GLN A 14 -12.00 -24.81 -2.91
CA GLN A 14 -10.93 -25.34 -3.76
C GLN A 14 -9.57 -24.85 -3.25
N LEU A 15 -9.46 -23.56 -2.92
CA LEU A 15 -8.24 -22.96 -2.35
C LEU A 15 -8.11 -23.23 -0.85
N TYR A 16 -9.23 -23.20 -0.11
CA TYR A 16 -9.24 -23.30 1.35
C TYR A 16 -9.98 -24.56 1.82
N GLY A 17 -9.63 -25.72 1.27
CA GLY A 17 -10.28 -27.02 1.55
C GLY A 17 -10.21 -27.46 3.03
N TYR A 18 -9.27 -26.91 3.80
CA TYR A 18 -9.14 -27.12 5.24
C TYR A 18 -10.08 -26.24 6.09
N CYS A 19 -10.61 -25.14 5.56
CA CYS A 19 -11.49 -24.22 6.30
C CYS A 19 -12.98 -24.55 6.06
N PRO A 20 -13.79 -24.82 7.09
CA PRO A 20 -15.17 -25.25 6.88
C PRO A 20 -16.00 -24.18 6.17
N ALA A 21 -16.93 -24.61 5.31
CA ALA A 21 -17.66 -23.70 4.41
C ALA A 21 -18.41 -22.56 5.13
N TRP A 22 -18.93 -22.82 6.33
CA TRP A 22 -19.59 -21.79 7.14
C TRP A 22 -18.63 -20.71 7.64
N ALA A 23 -17.35 -21.05 7.86
CA ALA A 23 -16.32 -20.11 8.26
C ALA A 23 -15.72 -19.35 7.06
N LEU A 24 -15.79 -19.92 5.85
CA LEU A 24 -15.44 -19.22 4.61
C LEU A 24 -16.51 -18.22 4.16
N ASN A 25 -17.77 -18.47 4.51
CA ASN A 25 -18.89 -17.64 4.11
C ASN A 25 -18.68 -16.17 4.53
N TRP A 26 -18.87 -15.25 3.58
CA TRP A 26 -18.70 -13.82 3.80
C TRP A 26 -19.46 -13.27 5.02
N GLU A 27 -20.71 -13.69 5.23
CA GLU A 27 -21.54 -13.22 6.35
C GLU A 27 -20.95 -13.56 7.72
N TYR A 28 -20.14 -14.62 7.78
CA TYR A 28 -19.36 -14.98 8.95
C TYR A 28 -18.05 -14.18 9.01
N ARG A 29 -17.22 -14.24 7.95
CA ARG A 29 -15.88 -13.62 7.93
C ARG A 29 -15.91 -12.12 8.12
N ARG A 30 -16.86 -11.42 7.50
CA ARG A 30 -16.96 -9.95 7.57
C ARG A 30 -17.05 -9.42 9.00
N LYS A 31 -17.63 -10.20 9.91
CA LYS A 31 -17.71 -9.87 11.34
C LYS A 31 -16.32 -9.89 11.97
N GLY A 32 -15.58 -10.99 11.80
CA GLY A 32 -14.21 -11.11 12.29
C GLY A 32 -13.28 -10.05 11.69
N ILE A 33 -13.38 -9.78 10.38
CA ILE A 33 -12.61 -8.74 9.70
C ILE A 33 -12.86 -7.37 10.34
N MET A 34 -14.13 -7.00 10.56
CA MET A 34 -14.49 -5.73 11.16
C MET A 34 -14.07 -5.65 12.64
N ASP A 35 -14.22 -6.75 13.39
CA ASP A 35 -13.79 -6.82 14.79
C ASP A 35 -12.27 -6.61 14.90
N GLU A 36 -11.49 -7.18 13.97
CA GLU A 36 -10.03 -7.01 13.92
C GLU A 36 -9.63 -5.56 13.59
N ILE A 37 -10.29 -4.94 12.60
CA ILE A 37 -10.08 -3.52 12.27
C ILE A 37 -10.41 -2.62 13.47
N ARG A 38 -11.55 -2.85 14.13
CA ARG A 38 -11.99 -2.07 15.30
C ARG A 38 -11.10 -2.27 16.52
N HIS A 39 -10.64 -3.49 16.75
CA HIS A 39 -9.78 -3.85 17.87
C HIS A 39 -8.48 -3.04 17.85
N TYR A 40 -7.82 -2.96 16.69
CA TYR A 40 -6.57 -2.21 16.55
C TYR A 40 -6.76 -0.70 16.44
N SER A 41 -7.93 -0.24 15.99
CA SER A 41 -8.31 1.18 15.99
C SER A 41 -7.32 2.12 15.29
N ALA A 42 -6.63 1.61 14.26
CA ALA A 42 -5.53 2.28 13.58
C ALA A 42 -5.95 3.63 12.98
N ASP A 43 -5.06 4.61 12.97
CA ASP A 43 -5.38 5.96 12.45
C ASP A 43 -5.55 6.00 10.93
N ILE A 44 -4.81 5.15 10.23
CA ILE A 44 -4.87 4.92 8.78
C ILE A 44 -4.97 3.39 8.56
N ILE A 45 -5.90 2.98 7.72
CA ILE A 45 -6.16 1.58 7.38
C ILE A 45 -6.10 1.43 5.86
N SER A 46 -5.17 0.63 5.36
CA SER A 46 -5.06 0.24 3.96
C SER A 46 -5.54 -1.19 3.79
N LEU A 47 -6.59 -1.39 3.01
CA LEU A 47 -7.16 -2.72 2.75
C LEU A 47 -6.97 -3.11 1.28
N GLN A 48 -6.69 -4.39 1.05
CA GLN A 48 -6.70 -5.04 -0.25
C GLN A 48 -7.82 -6.08 -0.30
N GLU A 49 -8.24 -6.47 -1.51
CA GLU A 49 -9.35 -7.39 -1.75
C GLU A 49 -10.70 -6.95 -1.18
N VAL A 50 -10.95 -5.63 -1.19
CA VAL A 50 -12.26 -5.10 -0.82
C VAL A 50 -13.19 -5.15 -2.02
N GLU A 51 -14.27 -5.93 -1.97
CA GLU A 51 -15.29 -5.92 -3.02
C GLU A 51 -16.04 -4.59 -3.10
N THR A 52 -16.39 -4.16 -4.31
CA THR A 52 -17.03 -2.86 -4.58
C THR A 52 -18.31 -2.66 -3.77
N GLU A 53 -19.22 -3.62 -3.77
CA GLU A 53 -20.46 -3.53 -3.01
C GLU A 53 -20.19 -3.51 -1.50
N GLN A 54 -19.24 -4.33 -1.02
CA GLN A 54 -18.89 -4.40 0.40
C GLN A 54 -18.23 -3.12 0.90
N PHE A 55 -17.44 -2.42 0.07
CA PHE A 55 -16.94 -1.10 0.44
C PHE A 55 -18.10 -0.13 0.75
N HIS A 56 -19.08 -0.03 -0.15
CA HIS A 56 -20.16 0.94 -0.04
C HIS A 56 -21.24 0.57 0.99
N GLU A 57 -21.55 -0.72 1.13
CA GLU A 57 -22.65 -1.19 1.99
C GLU A 57 -22.19 -1.63 3.38
N PHE A 58 -20.92 -2.01 3.55
CA PHE A 58 -20.40 -2.56 4.79
C PHE A 58 -19.23 -1.75 5.37
N PHE A 59 -18.06 -1.73 4.72
CA PHE A 59 -16.86 -1.13 5.30
C PHE A 59 -17.00 0.36 5.57
N LEU A 60 -17.43 1.15 4.56
CA LEU A 60 -17.52 2.60 4.70
C LEU A 60 -18.61 3.03 5.70
N PRO A 61 -19.84 2.48 5.68
CA PRO A 61 -20.85 2.84 6.69
C PRO A 61 -20.46 2.46 8.12
N GLU A 62 -19.87 1.28 8.34
CA GLU A 62 -19.44 0.85 9.67
C GLU A 62 -18.29 1.71 10.20
N LEU A 63 -17.24 1.94 9.39
CA LEU A 63 -16.09 2.74 9.81
C LEU A 63 -16.43 4.24 9.93
N LYS A 64 -17.41 4.75 9.18
CA LYS A 64 -17.94 6.11 9.40
C LYS A 64 -18.52 6.30 10.80
N ARG A 65 -19.19 5.28 11.35
CA ARG A 65 -19.69 5.34 12.75
C ARG A 65 -18.55 5.38 13.75
N ASP A 66 -17.39 4.82 13.39
CA ASP A 66 -16.18 4.79 14.22
C ASP A 66 -15.26 6.01 14.00
N GLY A 67 -15.70 7.00 13.23
CA GLY A 67 -15.01 8.28 13.02
C GLY A 67 -14.05 8.32 11.83
N TYR A 68 -14.13 7.34 10.93
CA TYR A 68 -13.34 7.30 9.71
C TYR A 68 -14.08 7.91 8.52
N ASP A 69 -13.32 8.32 7.51
CA ASP A 69 -13.79 8.39 6.14
C ASP A 69 -12.88 7.50 5.29
N GLY A 70 -13.24 7.24 4.03
CA GLY A 70 -12.42 6.40 3.20
C GLY A 70 -12.68 6.52 1.71
N ILE A 71 -11.67 6.12 0.95
CA ILE A 71 -11.67 6.08 -0.51
C ILE A 71 -11.47 4.64 -0.97
N PHE A 72 -11.95 4.34 -2.18
CA PHE A 72 -11.89 3.01 -2.78
C PHE A 72 -11.74 3.12 -4.29
N SER A 73 -11.04 2.15 -4.87
CA SER A 73 -11.06 1.93 -6.31
C SER A 73 -11.03 0.43 -6.61
N PRO A 74 -11.93 -0.07 -7.47
CA PRO A 74 -11.90 -1.46 -7.91
C PRO A 74 -10.79 -1.69 -8.95
N LYS A 75 -10.35 -2.94 -9.11
CA LYS A 75 -9.46 -3.33 -10.22
C LYS A 75 -10.03 -2.92 -11.58
N SER A 76 -9.14 -2.62 -12.54
CA SER A 76 -9.51 -1.95 -13.81
C SER A 76 -10.54 -2.71 -14.65
N ARG A 77 -10.66 -4.04 -14.49
CA ARG A 77 -11.69 -4.85 -15.15
C ARG A 77 -13.13 -4.37 -14.88
N ALA A 78 -13.37 -3.71 -13.74
CA ALA A 78 -14.68 -3.14 -13.41
C ALA A 78 -15.27 -2.23 -14.51
N LYS A 79 -14.41 -1.61 -15.34
CA LYS A 79 -14.82 -0.70 -16.42
C LYS A 79 -15.46 -1.39 -17.62
N THR A 80 -15.21 -2.68 -17.83
CA THR A 80 -15.68 -3.44 -19.00
C THR A 80 -16.74 -4.50 -18.64
N MET A 81 -17.09 -4.61 -17.35
CA MET A 81 -18.04 -5.60 -16.85
C MET A 81 -19.47 -5.04 -16.73
N SER A 82 -20.45 -5.95 -16.64
CA SER A 82 -21.83 -5.58 -16.34
C SER A 82 -21.95 -4.96 -14.95
N GLU A 83 -23.01 -4.18 -14.69
CA GLU A 83 -23.22 -3.59 -13.35
C GLU A 83 -23.33 -4.64 -12.25
N SER A 84 -23.92 -5.81 -12.55
CA SER A 84 -24.04 -6.91 -11.60
C SER A 84 -22.68 -7.49 -11.24
N ASP A 85 -21.82 -7.74 -12.23
CA ASP A 85 -20.51 -8.35 -11.96
C ASP A 85 -19.54 -7.34 -11.35
N ARG A 86 -19.68 -6.04 -11.69
CA ARG A 86 -18.86 -4.95 -11.16
C ARG A 86 -18.93 -4.86 -9.64
N LYS A 87 -20.08 -5.18 -9.04
CA LYS A 87 -20.28 -5.21 -7.58
C LYS A 87 -19.30 -6.14 -6.84
N HIS A 88 -18.90 -7.22 -7.49
CA HIS A 88 -17.99 -8.24 -6.95
C HIS A 88 -16.55 -8.06 -7.43
N VAL A 89 -16.23 -6.96 -8.11
CA VAL A 89 -14.84 -6.63 -8.42
C VAL A 89 -14.20 -6.06 -7.17
N ASP A 90 -13.17 -6.74 -6.71
CA ASP A 90 -12.34 -6.32 -5.59
C ASP A 90 -11.31 -5.26 -6.01
N GLY A 91 -10.82 -4.53 -5.02
CA GLY A 91 -9.81 -3.50 -5.19
C GLY A 91 -9.17 -3.08 -3.87
N CYS A 92 -8.68 -1.85 -3.83
CA CYS A 92 -7.99 -1.31 -2.68
C CYS A 92 -8.81 -0.19 -2.03
N ALA A 93 -8.75 -0.10 -0.70
CA ALA A 93 -9.37 0.97 0.07
C ALA A 93 -8.37 1.61 1.05
N ILE A 94 -8.52 2.91 1.29
CA ILE A 94 -7.80 3.64 2.33
C ILE A 94 -8.84 4.31 3.23
N PHE A 95 -8.80 4.01 4.52
CA PHE A 95 -9.57 4.71 5.55
C PHE A 95 -8.65 5.53 6.45
N PHE A 96 -9.14 6.67 6.92
CA PHE A 96 -8.38 7.58 7.79
C PHE A 96 -9.32 8.23 8.80
N ARG A 97 -8.84 8.44 10.04
CA ARG A 97 -9.62 9.13 11.07
C ARG A 97 -9.83 10.59 10.70
N THR A 98 -11.09 11.02 10.64
CA THR A 98 -11.45 12.40 10.25
C THR A 98 -11.08 13.45 11.30
N SER A 99 -10.83 13.04 12.55
CA SER A 99 -10.28 13.93 13.58
C SER A 99 -8.81 14.25 13.34
N LYS A 100 -8.05 13.35 12.68
CA LYS A 100 -6.60 13.45 12.49
C LYS A 100 -6.19 13.82 11.06
N PHE A 101 -7.04 13.53 10.08
CA PHE A 101 -6.73 13.73 8.67
C PHE A 101 -7.92 14.32 7.89
N ALA A 102 -7.59 15.08 6.84
CA ALA A 102 -8.52 15.50 5.80
C ALA A 102 -8.01 15.03 4.44
N LEU A 103 -8.86 14.44 3.62
CA LEU A 103 -8.51 14.12 2.23
C LEU A 103 -8.38 15.42 1.41
N ILE A 104 -7.23 15.60 0.77
CA ILE A 104 -6.99 16.65 -0.20
C ILE A 104 -7.33 16.14 -1.60
N LYS A 105 -6.78 14.98 -1.96
CA LYS A 105 -6.89 14.39 -3.28
C LYS A 105 -6.68 12.88 -3.24
N GLU A 106 -7.41 12.17 -4.07
CA GLU A 106 -7.21 10.74 -4.33
C GLU A 106 -6.62 10.53 -5.73
N HIS A 107 -5.84 9.46 -5.88
CA HIS A 107 -5.17 9.10 -7.12
C HIS A 107 -5.26 7.59 -7.34
N LEU A 108 -5.73 7.19 -8.51
CA LEU A 108 -5.75 5.80 -8.96
C LEU A 108 -4.59 5.55 -9.92
N VAL A 109 -3.81 4.50 -9.65
CA VAL A 109 -2.70 4.03 -10.48
C VAL A 109 -3.15 2.74 -11.17
N GLU A 110 -3.39 2.81 -12.48
CA GLU A 110 -3.80 1.65 -13.28
C GLU A 110 -2.61 1.09 -14.07
N PHE A 111 -2.04 -0.01 -13.59
CA PHE A 111 -0.80 -0.55 -14.14
C PHE A 111 -0.94 -0.99 -15.59
N ASN A 112 -2.11 -1.49 -16.01
CA ASN A 112 -2.35 -1.84 -17.41
C ASN A 112 -2.31 -0.63 -18.35
N GLN A 113 -2.84 0.51 -17.95
CA GLN A 113 -2.82 1.74 -18.74
C GLN A 113 -1.39 2.30 -18.83
N LEU A 114 -0.65 2.24 -17.72
CA LEU A 114 0.77 2.62 -17.71
C LEU A 114 1.60 1.68 -18.58
N ALA A 115 1.38 0.37 -18.49
CA ALA A 115 2.03 -0.60 -19.35
C ALA A 115 1.72 -0.34 -20.82
N MET A 116 0.45 -0.10 -21.17
CA MET A 116 0.04 0.23 -22.54
C MET A 116 0.71 1.52 -23.05
N ALA A 117 0.74 2.57 -22.24
CA ALA A 117 1.35 3.86 -22.60
C ALA A 117 2.87 3.78 -22.76
N ASN A 118 3.52 2.81 -22.11
CA ASN A 118 4.97 2.65 -22.11
C ASN A 118 5.43 1.33 -22.76
N ALA A 119 4.60 0.70 -23.61
CA ALA A 119 4.92 -0.57 -24.25
C ALA A 119 5.76 -0.46 -25.53
N ASP A 120 6.05 0.76 -25.98
CA ASP A 120 6.72 1.02 -27.25
C ASP A 120 8.08 0.30 -27.35
N GLY A 121 8.15 -0.70 -28.24
CA GLY A 121 9.30 -1.55 -28.48
C GLY A 121 9.40 -2.82 -27.60
N SER A 122 8.36 -3.18 -26.84
CA SER A 122 8.36 -4.35 -25.96
C SER A 122 7.07 -5.17 -26.05
N ASP A 123 7.12 -6.30 -26.76
CA ASP A 123 6.01 -7.25 -26.83
C ASP A 123 5.72 -7.87 -25.45
N ASP A 124 6.75 -8.08 -24.63
CA ASP A 124 6.61 -8.60 -23.27
C ASP A 124 5.77 -7.65 -22.39
N MET A 125 5.94 -6.33 -22.54
CA MET A 125 5.13 -5.34 -21.82
C MET A 125 3.65 -5.46 -22.18
N LEU A 126 3.32 -5.66 -23.47
CA LEU A 126 1.95 -5.84 -23.93
C LEU A 126 1.36 -7.19 -23.48
N ASN A 127 2.12 -8.26 -23.60
CA ASN A 127 1.61 -9.61 -23.40
C ASN A 127 1.54 -9.99 -21.91
N ARG A 128 2.54 -9.60 -21.13
CA ARG A 128 2.71 -10.03 -19.73
C ARG A 128 2.21 -9.01 -18.73
N VAL A 129 2.52 -7.72 -18.92
CA VAL A 129 2.23 -6.64 -17.95
C VAL A 129 0.86 -5.99 -18.21
N MET A 130 0.60 -5.53 -19.44
CA MET A 130 -0.64 -4.80 -19.79
C MET A 130 -1.90 -5.64 -19.58
N THR A 131 -1.79 -6.97 -19.71
CA THR A 131 -2.91 -7.90 -19.49
C THR A 131 -3.33 -8.04 -18.02
N LYS A 132 -2.61 -7.45 -17.07
CA LYS A 132 -2.90 -7.53 -15.63
C LYS A 132 -3.60 -6.27 -15.15
N ASP A 133 -4.74 -6.45 -14.49
CA ASP A 133 -5.66 -5.38 -14.06
C ASP A 133 -5.45 -4.89 -12.62
N ASN A 134 -4.28 -5.19 -12.05
CA ASN A 134 -3.84 -4.73 -10.74
C ASN A 134 -3.79 -3.20 -10.67
N ILE A 135 -3.93 -2.66 -9.46
CA ILE A 135 -3.99 -1.21 -9.22
C ILE A 135 -3.20 -0.81 -7.96
N GLY A 136 -2.85 0.47 -7.91
CA GLY A 136 -2.51 1.20 -6.68
C GLY A 136 -3.53 2.31 -6.43
N LEU A 137 -3.77 2.63 -5.16
CA LEU A 137 -4.61 3.74 -4.72
C LEU A 137 -3.80 4.62 -3.79
N ALA A 138 -3.83 5.93 -3.98
CA ALA A 138 -3.13 6.88 -3.12
C ALA A 138 -4.06 8.01 -2.65
N ALA A 139 -3.87 8.42 -1.40
CA ALA A 139 -4.57 9.51 -0.74
C ALA A 139 -3.55 10.55 -0.26
N LEU A 140 -3.72 11.79 -0.70
CA LEU A 140 -2.99 12.93 -0.15
C LEU A 140 -3.79 13.48 1.03
N LEU A 141 -3.24 13.37 2.25
CA LEU A 141 -3.94 13.66 3.49
C LEU A 141 -3.33 14.88 4.20
N GLN A 142 -4.14 15.89 4.47
CA GLN A 142 -3.76 17.00 5.35
C GLN A 142 -3.91 16.59 6.81
N PHE A 143 -2.94 16.95 7.65
CA PHE A 143 -3.04 16.75 9.10
C PHE A 143 -4.09 17.68 9.74
N ARG A 144 -4.81 17.17 10.73
CA ARG A 144 -5.77 17.90 11.59
C ARG A 144 -5.35 17.84 13.04
N GLU A 145 -5.86 18.78 13.83
CA GLU A 145 -5.49 18.98 15.23
C GLU A 145 -5.62 17.73 16.11
N GLY A 146 -6.50 16.79 15.74
CA GLY A 146 -6.66 15.51 16.44
C GLY A 146 -5.39 14.66 16.50
N ILE A 147 -4.41 14.88 15.61
CA ILE A 147 -3.13 14.17 15.67
C ILE A 147 -2.24 14.65 16.83
N LEU A 148 -2.51 15.84 17.34
CA LEU A 148 -1.77 16.52 18.39
C LEU A 148 -2.61 16.74 19.66
N GLU A 149 -3.65 15.93 19.91
CA GLU A 149 -4.58 16.13 21.05
C GLU A 149 -3.87 16.43 22.37
N ASN A 150 -2.79 15.70 22.66
CA ASN A 150 -1.97 15.83 23.89
C ASN A 150 -0.69 16.68 23.73
N ALA A 151 -0.49 17.33 22.58
CA ALA A 151 0.72 18.13 22.34
C ALA A 151 0.59 19.57 22.84
N ASN A 152 1.74 20.19 23.09
CA ASN A 152 1.82 21.60 23.50
C ASN A 152 1.21 22.53 22.44
N PRO A 153 0.65 23.69 22.82
CA PRO A 153 0.07 24.67 21.89
C PRO A 153 1.03 25.11 20.78
N GLU A 154 2.34 25.16 21.06
CA GLU A 154 3.38 25.47 20.07
C GLU A 154 3.46 24.45 18.94
N HIS A 155 3.24 23.16 19.21
CA HIS A 155 3.21 22.14 18.15
C HIS A 155 1.91 22.24 17.33
N LYS A 156 0.78 22.54 17.99
CA LYS A 156 -0.51 22.72 17.31
C LYS A 156 -0.47 23.86 16.29
N SER A 157 0.25 24.95 16.58
CA SER A 157 0.39 26.09 15.65
C SER A 157 1.27 25.80 14.43
N LEU A 158 2.13 24.78 14.49
CA LEU A 158 2.98 24.33 13.38
C LEU A 158 2.24 23.38 12.42
N LEU A 159 1.15 22.76 12.87
CA LEU A 159 0.43 21.75 12.11
C LEU A 159 -0.10 22.22 10.74
N PRO A 160 -0.69 23.43 10.60
CA PRO A 160 -1.14 23.93 9.30
C PRO A 160 0.00 24.16 8.30
N GLN A 161 1.24 24.23 8.77
CA GLN A 161 2.43 24.45 7.95
C GLN A 161 3.12 23.15 7.55
N GLN A 162 2.66 22.01 8.08
CA GLN A 162 3.22 20.71 7.75
C GLN A 162 2.80 20.29 6.35
N PRO A 163 3.71 19.71 5.56
CA PRO A 163 3.35 19.09 4.30
C PRO A 163 2.32 17.98 4.54
N PRO A 164 1.43 17.69 3.56
CA PRO A 164 0.50 16.58 3.66
C PRO A 164 1.23 15.23 3.69
N LEU A 165 0.55 14.19 4.15
CA LEU A 165 1.01 12.80 4.08
C LEU A 165 0.45 12.14 2.83
N LEU A 166 1.31 11.56 2.00
CA LEU A 166 0.89 10.69 0.91
C LEU A 166 0.79 9.26 1.46
N VAL A 167 -0.42 8.71 1.48
CA VAL A 167 -0.68 7.31 1.82
C VAL A 167 -0.97 6.55 0.54
N CYS A 168 -0.31 5.44 0.30
CA CYS A 168 -0.56 4.56 -0.83
C CYS A 168 -0.86 3.13 -0.36
N THR A 169 -1.75 2.46 -1.07
CA THR A 169 -1.94 1.01 -1.00
C THR A 169 -1.90 0.40 -2.40
N ALA A 170 -1.28 -0.76 -2.55
CA ALA A 170 -1.29 -1.51 -3.81
C ALA A 170 -1.58 -2.99 -3.57
N HIS A 171 -2.12 -3.65 -4.59
CA HIS A 171 -2.24 -5.11 -4.65
C HIS A 171 -1.62 -5.58 -5.97
N ILE A 172 -0.36 -6.01 -5.88
CA ILE A 172 0.49 -6.42 -7.00
C ILE A 172 0.09 -7.82 -7.49
N HIS A 173 0.41 -8.14 -8.75
CA HIS A 173 0.08 -9.43 -9.35
C HIS A 173 0.55 -10.63 -8.51
N TRP A 174 -0.25 -11.69 -8.44
CA TRP A 174 -0.03 -12.79 -7.48
C TRP A 174 0.88 -13.91 -8.01
N ASP A 175 0.81 -14.22 -9.31
CA ASP A 175 1.40 -15.44 -9.87
C ASP A 175 2.93 -15.48 -9.66
N PRO A 176 3.47 -16.52 -8.97
CA PRO A 176 4.91 -16.68 -8.76
C PRO A 176 5.75 -16.67 -10.05
N GLU A 177 5.17 -17.09 -11.18
CA GLU A 177 5.85 -17.12 -12.48
C GLU A 177 5.96 -15.76 -13.18
N TYR A 178 5.49 -14.70 -12.53
CA TYR A 178 5.45 -13.35 -13.07
C TYR A 178 6.19 -12.33 -12.19
N CYS A 179 7.34 -12.72 -11.61
CA CYS A 179 8.20 -11.81 -10.85
C CYS A 179 8.58 -10.54 -11.64
N ASP A 180 8.75 -10.64 -12.96
CA ASP A 180 8.95 -9.51 -13.88
C ASP A 180 7.78 -8.52 -13.83
N VAL A 181 6.55 -9.02 -13.89
CA VAL A 181 5.34 -8.17 -13.81
C VAL A 181 5.24 -7.52 -12.44
N LYS A 182 5.52 -8.25 -11.35
CA LYS A 182 5.48 -7.70 -9.99
C LYS A 182 6.47 -6.55 -9.83
N LEU A 183 7.69 -6.73 -10.33
CA LEU A 183 8.74 -5.70 -10.33
C LEU A 183 8.34 -4.49 -11.18
N ILE A 184 7.88 -4.70 -12.41
CA ILE A 184 7.48 -3.61 -13.31
C ILE A 184 6.27 -2.82 -12.75
N GLN A 185 5.27 -3.49 -12.18
CA GLN A 185 4.14 -2.82 -11.52
C GLN A 185 4.62 -1.95 -10.35
N THR A 186 5.58 -2.45 -9.56
CA THR A 186 6.18 -1.68 -8.47
C THR A 186 6.98 -0.47 -8.99
N MET A 187 7.72 -0.62 -10.08
CA MET A 187 8.41 0.50 -10.73
C MET A 187 7.44 1.57 -11.24
N MET A 188 6.35 1.15 -11.88
CA MET A 188 5.27 2.04 -12.32
C MET A 188 4.61 2.76 -11.12
N LEU A 189 4.37 2.04 -10.02
CA LEU A 189 3.83 2.63 -8.80
C LEU A 189 4.74 3.73 -8.25
N MET A 190 6.04 3.46 -8.09
CA MET A 190 6.98 4.43 -7.53
C MET A 190 7.16 5.65 -8.44
N ARG A 191 7.11 5.46 -9.77
CA ARG A 191 7.09 6.57 -10.73
C ARG A 191 5.84 7.44 -10.57
N GLU A 192 4.65 6.86 -10.51
CA GLU A 192 3.42 7.64 -10.37
C GLU A 192 3.34 8.34 -9.01
N LEU A 193 3.78 7.69 -7.93
CA LEU A 193 3.87 8.32 -6.61
C LEU A 193 4.81 9.54 -6.64
N ARG A 194 5.93 9.48 -7.37
CA ARG A 194 6.80 10.64 -7.58
C ARG A 194 6.05 11.76 -8.30
N THR A 195 5.36 11.47 -9.41
CA THR A 195 4.56 12.47 -10.13
C THR A 195 3.53 13.14 -9.21
N ILE A 196 2.84 12.35 -8.37
CA ILE A 196 1.86 12.86 -7.40
C ILE A 196 2.53 13.78 -6.37
N VAL A 197 3.70 13.41 -5.87
CA VAL A 197 4.47 14.25 -4.93
C VAL A 197 4.93 15.54 -5.61
N ASP A 198 5.46 15.47 -6.83
CA ASP A 198 5.92 16.64 -7.57
C ASP A 198 4.76 17.62 -7.82
N ASP A 199 3.59 17.12 -8.24
CA ASP A 199 2.37 17.91 -8.40
C ASP A 199 1.93 18.57 -7.08
N ALA A 200 1.94 17.81 -5.98
CA ALA A 200 1.58 18.33 -4.66
C ALA A 200 2.58 19.42 -4.21
N VAL A 201 3.87 19.24 -4.45
CA VAL A 201 4.91 20.26 -4.18
C VAL A 201 4.65 21.54 -4.99
N GLN A 202 4.24 21.43 -6.25
CA GLN A 202 3.88 22.60 -7.06
C GLN A 202 2.64 23.32 -6.51
N LEU A 203 1.61 22.59 -6.09
CA LEU A 203 0.42 23.17 -5.46
C LEU A 203 0.72 23.87 -4.14
N LEU A 204 1.66 23.33 -3.34
CA LEU A 204 2.16 23.97 -2.12
C LEU A 204 2.93 25.26 -2.44
N LYS A 205 3.80 25.24 -3.45
CA LYS A 205 4.55 26.44 -3.92
C LYS A 205 3.62 27.54 -4.45
N ALA A 206 2.54 27.17 -5.13
CA ALA A 206 1.53 28.09 -5.63
C ALA A 206 0.64 28.70 -4.52
N GLY A 207 0.75 28.22 -3.28
CA GLY A 207 -0.09 28.64 -2.16
C GLY A 207 -1.54 28.13 -2.23
N SER A 208 -1.85 27.23 -3.16
CA SER A 208 -3.20 26.72 -3.42
C SER A 208 -3.68 25.70 -2.39
N LEU A 209 -2.75 25.10 -1.61
CA LEU A 209 -3.05 24.15 -0.54
C LEU A 209 -3.09 24.77 0.87
N GLY A 210 -2.93 26.10 0.98
CA GLY A 210 -2.86 26.81 2.26
C GLY A 210 -1.60 26.47 3.07
N GLY A 211 -1.21 27.35 3.98
CA GLY A 211 -0.33 26.98 5.10
C GLY A 211 1.19 27.21 4.97
N LEU A 212 1.82 27.13 3.79
CA LEU A 212 3.27 27.33 3.71
C LEU A 212 3.68 28.77 3.33
N HIS A 213 4.38 29.42 4.26
CA HIS A 213 5.08 30.68 4.00
C HIS A 213 6.19 30.44 2.97
N ARG A 214 6.40 31.41 2.08
CA ARG A 214 7.25 31.44 0.88
C ARG A 214 8.78 31.19 1.10
N ARG A 215 9.18 30.55 2.20
CA ARG A 215 10.56 30.48 2.72
C ARG A 215 11.15 29.08 2.93
N THR A 216 10.37 28.01 2.80
CA THR A 216 10.87 26.63 2.82
C THR A 216 11.21 26.17 1.40
N VAL A 217 12.41 25.63 1.22
CA VAL A 217 12.79 24.94 -0.03
C VAL A 217 12.02 23.63 -0.06
N LEU A 218 10.94 23.57 -0.84
CA LEU A 218 10.15 22.36 -1.04
C LEU A 218 10.70 21.59 -2.25
N ASP A 219 11.08 20.36 -2.02
CA ASP A 219 11.49 19.36 -3.01
C ASP A 219 10.62 18.10 -2.91
N THR A 220 10.84 17.12 -3.78
CA THR A 220 10.15 15.83 -3.77
C THR A 220 10.38 15.07 -2.44
N SER A 221 11.50 15.34 -1.76
CA SER A 221 11.82 14.72 -0.47
C SER A 221 11.04 15.33 0.70
N SER A 222 10.24 16.38 0.47
CA SER A 222 9.51 17.12 1.51
C SER A 222 8.16 16.52 1.90
N ILE A 223 7.56 15.65 1.06
CA ILE A 223 6.27 15.02 1.36
C ILE A 223 6.52 13.62 1.93
N PRO A 224 6.08 13.32 3.17
CA PRO A 224 6.16 11.97 3.70
C PRO A 224 5.29 11.01 2.90
N LEU A 225 5.81 9.80 2.67
CA LEU A 225 5.12 8.72 1.97
C LEU A 225 5.00 7.53 2.92
N LEU A 226 3.77 7.01 3.04
CA LEU A 226 3.43 5.76 3.68
C LEU A 226 2.88 4.81 2.61
N LEU A 227 3.62 3.77 2.27
CA LEU A 227 3.24 2.76 1.28
C LEU A 227 2.89 1.46 2.00
N CYS A 228 1.64 1.06 1.91
CA CYS A 228 1.13 -0.23 2.37
C CYS A 228 0.83 -1.12 1.15
N GLY A 229 0.74 -2.43 1.33
CA GLY A 229 0.15 -3.27 0.29
C GLY A 229 0.52 -4.73 0.39
N ASP A 230 -0.24 -5.52 -0.38
CA ASP A 230 0.10 -6.88 -0.74
C ASP A 230 0.98 -6.80 -2.01
N MET A 231 2.27 -7.06 -1.82
CA MET A 231 3.26 -7.03 -2.89
C MET A 231 3.40 -8.38 -3.60
N ASN A 232 2.77 -9.44 -3.07
CA ASN A 232 2.89 -10.80 -3.57
C ASN A 232 4.36 -11.24 -3.82
N SER A 233 5.30 -10.69 -3.07
CA SER A 233 6.74 -10.80 -3.31
C SER A 233 7.47 -11.00 -2.00
N LEU A 234 8.34 -12.00 -1.92
CA LEU A 234 9.10 -12.33 -0.72
C LEU A 234 10.21 -11.30 -0.43
N PRO A 235 10.76 -11.24 0.80
CA PRO A 235 11.76 -10.24 1.18
C PRO A 235 13.06 -10.25 0.35
N ASP A 236 13.37 -11.35 -0.32
CA ASP A 236 14.54 -11.55 -1.18
C ASP A 236 14.30 -11.25 -2.67
N SER A 237 13.09 -10.79 -3.02
CA SER A 237 12.72 -10.43 -4.40
C SER A 237 13.27 -9.08 -4.86
N GLY A 238 13.37 -8.89 -6.18
CA GLY A 238 13.74 -7.61 -6.79
C GLY A 238 12.74 -6.49 -6.49
N VAL A 239 11.48 -6.82 -6.21
CA VAL A 239 10.45 -5.87 -5.76
C VAL A 239 10.86 -5.22 -4.44
N ILE A 240 11.26 -6.06 -3.47
CA ILE A 240 11.61 -5.60 -2.12
C ILE A 240 13.01 -4.97 -2.11
N GLU A 241 13.95 -5.47 -2.91
CA GLU A 241 15.22 -4.79 -3.18
C GLU A 241 14.98 -3.38 -3.69
N PHE A 242 14.22 -3.22 -4.78
CA PHE A 242 13.95 -1.93 -5.41
C PHE A 242 13.35 -0.93 -4.42
N LEU A 243 12.34 -1.35 -3.64
CA LEU A 243 11.70 -0.51 -2.63
C LEU A 243 12.68 -0.12 -1.50
N LYS A 244 13.47 -1.06 -0.97
CA LYS A 244 14.35 -0.81 0.19
C LYS A 244 15.60 0.00 -0.16
N THR A 245 16.21 -0.28 -1.30
CA THR A 245 17.51 0.32 -1.68
C THR A 245 17.34 1.54 -2.57
N GLY A 246 16.14 1.77 -3.11
CA GLY A 246 15.84 2.80 -4.10
C GLY A 246 16.39 2.50 -5.49
N HIS A 247 16.94 1.31 -5.73
CA HIS A 247 17.45 0.91 -7.03
C HIS A 247 17.39 -0.59 -7.28
N VAL A 248 17.38 -0.98 -8.55
CA VAL A 248 17.46 -2.38 -8.98
C VAL A 248 18.23 -2.47 -10.29
N SER A 249 19.07 -3.49 -10.45
CA SER A 249 19.84 -3.69 -11.67
C SER A 249 18.92 -3.89 -12.89
N ALA A 250 19.27 -3.32 -14.04
CA ALA A 250 18.57 -3.59 -15.30
C ALA A 250 18.78 -5.03 -15.81
N ASP A 251 19.76 -5.74 -15.24
CA ASP A 251 20.04 -7.15 -15.49
C ASP A 251 19.55 -8.05 -14.34
N HIS A 252 18.67 -7.53 -13.47
CA HIS A 252 18.14 -8.30 -12.34
C HIS A 252 17.40 -9.56 -12.83
N PRO A 253 17.62 -10.74 -12.20
CA PRO A 253 17.06 -12.02 -12.65
C PRO A 253 15.53 -12.04 -12.73
N ASP A 254 14.85 -11.26 -11.89
CA ASP A 254 13.38 -11.15 -11.93
C ASP A 254 12.85 -10.58 -13.25
N PHE A 255 13.65 -9.88 -14.06
CA PHE A 255 13.23 -9.48 -15.42
C PHE A 255 13.24 -10.63 -16.43
N LYS A 256 13.73 -11.82 -16.05
CA LYS A 256 13.75 -13.05 -16.85
C LYS A 256 14.45 -12.92 -18.22
N GLU A 257 15.41 -11.99 -18.33
CA GLU A 257 16.11 -11.66 -19.60
C GLU A 257 15.16 -11.24 -20.75
N LEU A 258 13.97 -10.75 -20.42
CA LEU A 258 12.95 -10.32 -21.38
C LEU A 258 13.23 -8.92 -21.95
N GLY A 259 12.53 -8.58 -23.04
CA GLY A 259 12.73 -7.36 -23.83
C GLY A 259 12.18 -6.08 -23.18
N TYR A 260 12.51 -5.81 -21.91
CA TYR A 260 11.99 -4.65 -21.18
C TYR A 260 12.94 -3.44 -21.13
N LYS A 261 14.23 -3.63 -21.46
CA LYS A 261 15.27 -2.62 -21.17
C LYS A 261 14.98 -1.25 -21.78
N ASP A 262 14.60 -1.23 -23.07
CA ASP A 262 14.37 0.02 -23.79
C ASP A 262 13.12 0.76 -23.31
N CYS A 263 12.04 0.03 -23.00
CA CYS A 263 10.80 0.64 -22.54
C CYS A 263 10.91 1.12 -21.08
N LEU A 264 11.54 0.35 -20.20
CA LEU A 264 11.79 0.76 -18.81
C LEU A 264 12.75 1.95 -18.71
N ARG A 265 13.73 2.06 -19.63
CA ARG A 265 14.59 3.25 -19.70
C ARG A 265 13.80 4.51 -20.03
N LYS A 266 12.76 4.44 -20.87
CA LYS A 266 11.88 5.58 -21.17
C LYS A 266 10.97 5.94 -19.97
N MET A 267 10.62 4.94 -19.14
CA MET A 267 9.80 5.16 -17.95
C MET A 267 10.55 5.83 -16.80
N CYS A 268 11.84 5.53 -16.65
CA CYS A 268 12.69 6.17 -15.66
C CYS A 268 13.07 7.57 -16.17
N LEU A 269 12.76 8.62 -15.40
CA LEU A 269 13.03 10.01 -15.80
C LEU A 269 14.53 10.21 -16.10
N GLU A 270 14.85 11.05 -17.09
CA GLU A 270 16.21 11.23 -17.64
C GLU A 270 17.27 11.61 -16.57
N SER A 271 16.88 12.25 -15.46
CA SER A 271 17.79 12.56 -14.34
C SER A 271 18.24 11.34 -13.54
N ASP A 272 17.44 10.27 -13.57
CA ASP A 272 17.61 9.03 -12.82
C ASP A 272 18.13 7.90 -13.73
N SER A 273 18.43 8.25 -14.99
CA SER A 273 18.79 7.30 -16.03
C SER A 273 20.17 6.69 -15.78
N LEU A 274 20.16 5.39 -15.44
CA LEU A 274 21.30 4.48 -15.52
C LEU A 274 22.58 4.99 -14.84
N ILE A 275 22.51 5.38 -13.57
CA ILE A 275 23.72 5.37 -12.74
C ILE A 275 24.17 3.91 -12.64
N GLY A 276 25.08 3.50 -13.52
CA GLY A 276 25.69 2.17 -13.51
C GLY A 276 24.79 1.00 -13.92
N GLY A 277 23.83 1.18 -14.84
CA GLY A 277 23.03 0.04 -15.33
C GLY A 277 21.83 -0.35 -14.45
N SER A 278 21.37 0.54 -13.57
CA SER A 278 20.24 0.29 -12.66
C SER A 278 19.08 1.26 -12.88
N TYR A 279 17.87 0.82 -12.56
CA TYR A 279 16.68 1.67 -12.43
C TYR A 279 16.58 2.18 -11.00
N THR A 280 16.09 3.41 -10.79
CA THR A 280 16.09 4.05 -9.47
C THR A 280 14.78 4.76 -9.16
N HIS A 281 14.53 5.03 -7.87
CA HIS A 281 13.48 5.91 -7.39
C HIS A 281 13.99 6.83 -6.27
N PRO A 282 13.42 8.03 -6.08
CA PRO A 282 13.99 9.03 -5.16
C PRO A 282 13.63 8.82 -3.69
N PHE A 283 12.73 7.88 -3.36
CA PHE A 283 12.25 7.71 -1.99
C PHE A 283 13.22 6.89 -1.13
N GLU A 284 13.67 7.45 -0.01
CA GLU A 284 14.41 6.68 1.01
C GLU A 284 13.43 5.87 1.88
N MET A 285 12.97 4.73 1.37
CA MET A 285 11.99 3.91 2.05
C MET A 285 12.64 3.07 3.15
N LYS A 286 11.89 2.86 4.24
CA LYS A 286 12.22 1.92 5.29
C LYS A 286 10.99 1.07 5.60
N GLU A 287 11.22 -0.22 5.76
CA GLU A 287 10.22 -1.19 6.18
C GLU A 287 9.92 -1.03 7.68
N ALA A 288 8.64 -1.07 8.06
CA ALA A 288 8.23 -1.00 9.46
C ALA A 288 8.53 -2.29 10.22
N TYR A 289 8.34 -3.44 9.57
CA TYR A 289 8.65 -4.75 10.11
C TYR A 289 10.11 -5.07 9.78
N GLY A 290 10.94 -5.19 10.82
CA GLY A 290 12.31 -5.66 10.65
C GLY A 290 12.38 -7.16 10.35
N ASP A 291 13.55 -7.60 9.86
CA ASP A 291 13.80 -8.99 9.54
C ASP A 291 13.50 -9.91 10.75
N GLY A 292 12.66 -10.92 10.53
CA GLY A 292 12.34 -11.94 11.54
C GLY A 292 11.29 -11.54 12.58
N ILE A 293 10.68 -10.35 12.52
CA ILE A 293 9.57 -10.00 13.43
C ILE A 293 8.32 -10.83 13.12
N MET A 294 7.93 -10.87 11.84
CA MET A 294 6.83 -11.68 11.34
C MET A 294 7.40 -12.83 10.51
N PRO A 295 7.12 -14.10 10.84
CA PRO A 295 7.58 -15.23 10.04
C PRO A 295 6.82 -15.34 8.71
N TYR A 296 5.59 -14.84 8.65
CA TYR A 296 4.72 -14.83 7.48
C TYR A 296 3.62 -13.79 7.66
N THR A 297 3.11 -13.26 6.56
CA THR A 297 1.94 -12.38 6.51
C THR A 297 0.80 -13.06 5.78
N ASN A 298 1.07 -13.89 4.78
CA ASN A 298 0.12 -14.87 4.24
C ASN A 298 0.41 -16.25 4.82
N PHE A 299 -0.61 -16.91 5.36
CA PHE A 299 -0.51 -18.19 6.03
C PHE A 299 -1.58 -19.15 5.51
N THR A 300 -1.26 -19.89 4.46
CA THR A 300 -2.11 -20.97 3.92
C THR A 300 -1.47 -22.33 4.16
N PHE A 301 -2.17 -23.41 3.79
CA PHE A 301 -1.59 -24.76 3.85
C PHE A 301 -0.35 -24.88 2.95
N ASP A 302 -0.45 -24.45 1.69
CA ASP A 302 0.57 -24.61 0.66
C ASP A 302 1.66 -23.53 0.68
N PHE A 303 1.34 -22.31 1.11
CA PHE A 303 2.27 -21.19 1.12
C PHE A 303 2.25 -20.44 2.45
N LYS A 304 3.44 -20.12 2.96
CA LYS A 304 3.65 -19.31 4.15
C LYS A 304 4.82 -18.37 3.88
N GLY A 305 4.57 -17.06 3.90
CA GLY A 305 5.60 -16.09 3.56
C GLY A 305 5.19 -14.66 3.88
N VAL A 306 6.18 -13.79 3.98
CA VAL A 306 5.98 -12.34 4.10
C VAL A 306 5.79 -11.79 2.69
N ILE A 307 4.59 -11.33 2.38
CA ILE A 307 4.24 -10.70 1.09
C ILE A 307 3.48 -9.38 1.26
N ASP A 308 3.09 -9.05 2.49
CA ASP A 308 2.46 -7.78 2.86
C ASP A 308 3.48 -6.88 3.55
N TYR A 309 3.43 -5.59 3.26
CA TYR A 309 4.43 -4.64 3.75
C TYR A 309 3.84 -3.30 4.16
N ILE A 310 4.50 -2.66 5.13
CA ILE A 310 4.35 -1.25 5.46
C ILE A 310 5.72 -0.58 5.29
N PHE A 311 5.87 0.23 4.25
CA PHE A 311 7.03 1.07 4.00
C PHE A 311 6.71 2.53 4.29
N PHE A 312 7.72 3.29 4.73
CA PHE A 312 7.59 4.72 4.94
C PHE A 312 8.90 5.44 4.60
N THR A 313 8.86 6.74 4.31
CA THR A 313 10.08 7.51 4.07
C THR A 313 10.84 7.79 5.38
N ARG A 314 12.08 7.28 5.46
CA ARG A 314 12.89 7.22 6.69
C ARG A 314 13.26 8.60 7.23
N GLN A 315 13.39 9.61 6.38
CA GLN A 315 13.73 10.97 6.83
C GLN A 315 12.59 11.64 7.63
N HIS A 316 11.35 11.17 7.50
CA HIS A 316 10.17 11.80 8.12
C HIS A 316 9.63 11.03 9.31
N MET A 317 9.77 9.71 9.29
CA MET A 317 9.10 8.82 10.23
C MET A 317 10.07 7.84 10.89
N SER A 318 9.76 7.46 12.12
CA SER A 318 10.43 6.42 12.89
C SER A 318 9.40 5.40 13.39
N VAL A 319 9.82 4.15 13.63
CA VAL A 319 8.94 3.10 14.16
C VAL A 319 9.02 3.13 15.68
N LEU A 320 7.88 3.32 16.35
CA LEU A 320 7.76 3.19 17.80
C LEU A 320 7.45 1.75 18.23
N GLY A 321 6.67 1.05 17.42
CA GLY A 321 6.29 -0.34 17.68
C GLY A 321 5.52 -0.95 16.53
N VAL A 322 5.48 -2.27 16.51
CA VAL A 322 4.71 -3.07 15.56
C VAL A 322 3.96 -4.17 16.29
N LEU A 323 2.83 -4.59 15.72
CA LEU A 323 2.10 -5.76 16.18
C LEU A 323 2.88 -7.02 15.78
N GLY A 324 3.20 -7.87 16.75
CA GLY A 324 3.86 -9.15 16.53
C GLY A 324 2.94 -10.22 15.93
N PRO A 325 3.46 -11.42 15.65
CA PRO A 325 2.69 -12.50 15.04
C PRO A 325 1.65 -13.07 15.99
N LEU A 326 0.69 -13.81 15.44
CA LEU A 326 -0.12 -14.74 16.22
C LEU A 326 0.79 -15.72 16.98
N ASP A 327 0.41 -16.04 18.22
CA ASP A 327 1.19 -16.95 19.06
C ASP A 327 1.38 -18.31 18.36
N PRO A 328 2.62 -18.72 18.04
CA PRO A 328 2.89 -20.00 17.41
C PRO A 328 2.39 -21.19 18.25
N ASN A 329 2.39 -21.07 19.59
CA ASN A 329 1.88 -22.11 20.47
C ASN A 329 0.38 -22.27 20.30
N TRP A 330 -0.36 -21.16 20.18
CA TRP A 330 -1.80 -21.21 19.94
C TRP A 330 -2.11 -21.89 18.59
N LEU A 331 -1.34 -21.59 17.54
CA LEU A 331 -1.49 -22.26 16.24
C LEU A 331 -1.25 -23.77 16.35
N GLN A 332 -0.22 -24.17 17.09
CA GLN A 332 0.12 -25.58 17.31
C GLN A 332 -0.94 -26.32 18.14
N GLU A 333 -1.36 -25.73 19.27
CA GLU A 333 -2.35 -26.30 20.18
C GLU A 333 -3.71 -26.49 19.50
N ASN A 334 -4.11 -25.53 18.67
CA ASN A 334 -5.37 -25.57 17.91
C ASN A 334 -5.23 -26.27 16.55
N LYS A 335 -4.04 -26.81 16.24
CA LYS A 335 -3.74 -27.53 14.99
C LYS A 335 -4.11 -26.73 13.73
N VAL A 336 -3.85 -25.43 13.74
CA VAL A 336 -4.12 -24.53 12.62
C VAL A 336 -3.02 -24.71 11.57
N LEU A 337 -3.35 -25.35 10.45
CA LEU A 337 -2.39 -25.66 9.37
C LEU A 337 -2.32 -24.56 8.29
N GLY A 338 -3.30 -23.67 8.27
CA GLY A 338 -3.44 -22.54 7.36
C GLY A 338 -4.72 -21.76 7.67
N CYS A 339 -4.82 -20.56 7.11
CA CYS A 339 -5.93 -19.64 7.22
C CYS A 339 -6.60 -19.40 5.84
N PRO A 340 -7.89 -19.01 5.79
CA PRO A 340 -8.75 -18.65 6.91
C PRO A 340 -9.07 -19.83 7.82
N HIS A 341 -9.45 -19.51 9.05
CA HIS A 341 -9.84 -20.43 10.12
C HIS A 341 -11.09 -19.85 10.81
N PRO A 342 -11.94 -20.64 11.50
CA PRO A 342 -13.05 -20.11 12.31
C PRO A 342 -12.74 -18.91 13.22
N HIS A 343 -11.48 -18.73 13.62
CA HIS A 343 -11.00 -17.63 14.46
C HIS A 343 -10.04 -16.67 13.75
N VAL A 344 -9.74 -16.89 12.46
CA VAL A 344 -8.86 -16.02 11.66
C VAL A 344 -9.52 -15.81 10.29
N PRO A 345 -10.10 -14.63 10.02
CA PRO A 345 -11.09 -14.47 8.94
C PRO A 345 -10.48 -14.19 7.56
N SER A 346 -9.16 -14.07 7.44
CA SER A 346 -8.40 -13.94 6.19
C SER A 346 -7.25 -14.95 6.20
N ASP A 347 -6.73 -15.31 5.03
CA ASP A 347 -5.46 -16.02 4.89
C ASP A 347 -4.25 -15.12 5.11
N HIS A 348 -4.45 -13.80 5.11
CA HIS A 348 -3.45 -12.84 5.54
C HIS A 348 -3.62 -12.46 7.02
N LEU A 349 -2.51 -12.07 7.66
CA LEU A 349 -2.47 -11.47 8.99
C LEU A 349 -2.32 -9.96 8.85
N PRO A 350 -3.06 -9.15 9.62
CA PRO A 350 -2.93 -7.71 9.52
C PRO A 350 -1.58 -7.22 10.04
N LEU A 351 -1.00 -6.26 9.32
CA LEU A 351 0.15 -5.50 9.78
C LEU A 351 -0.31 -4.22 10.46
N LEU A 352 0.28 -3.91 11.60
CA LEU A 352 0.02 -2.70 12.37
C LEU A 352 1.34 -2.14 12.88
N ALA A 353 1.63 -0.90 12.50
CA ALA A 353 2.79 -0.15 12.96
C ALA A 353 2.34 1.17 13.59
N GLN A 354 2.96 1.53 14.71
CA GLN A 354 2.90 2.86 15.27
C GLN A 354 4.13 3.63 14.79
N LEU A 355 3.88 4.69 14.02
CA LEU A 355 4.93 5.55 13.47
C LEU A 355 4.92 6.89 14.21
N GLU A 356 6.11 7.38 14.54
CA GLU A 356 6.32 8.76 14.96
C GLU A 356 6.75 9.57 13.74
N MET A 357 6.18 10.76 13.57
CA MET A 357 6.56 11.67 12.49
C MET A 357 7.14 12.95 13.08
N ALA A 358 8.32 13.35 12.61
CA ALA A 358 8.95 14.60 13.04
C ALA A 358 8.23 15.80 12.39
N LEU A 359 7.88 16.80 13.20
CA LEU A 359 7.35 18.06 12.67
C LEU A 359 8.49 18.86 12.02
N VAL A 360 8.24 19.38 10.83
CA VAL A 360 9.15 20.30 10.14
C VAL A 360 9.11 21.64 10.87
N THR A 361 10.18 21.95 11.58
CA THR A 361 10.44 23.28 12.17
C THR A 361 11.44 24.02 11.30
N ASN A 362 11.05 25.17 10.73
CA ASN A 362 11.87 26.11 9.93
C ASN A 362 13.34 25.69 9.73
N GLY A 363 13.59 24.85 8.72
CA GLY A 363 14.92 24.60 8.14
C GLY A 363 15.90 23.72 8.91
N LEU A 364 15.55 23.20 10.10
CA LEU A 364 16.41 22.27 10.82
C LEU A 364 15.56 21.14 11.37
N VAL A 365 15.66 19.97 10.74
CA VAL A 365 15.31 18.70 11.39
C VAL A 365 16.23 18.59 12.61
N GLN A 366 15.70 18.86 13.81
CA GLN A 366 16.41 18.54 15.04
C GLN A 366 16.47 17.02 15.17
N ARG A 367 17.56 16.43 14.68
CA ARG A 367 17.97 15.08 15.06
C ARG A 367 18.29 15.12 16.56
N ARG A 368 17.51 14.43 17.38
CA ARG A 368 17.98 13.99 18.70
C ARG A 368 18.49 12.56 18.60
#